data_AF-A0AAW5HVT8-F1
#
_entry.id   AF-A0AAW5HVT8-F1
#
_cell.length_a   1.000
_cell.length_b   1.000
_cell.length_c   1.000
_cell.angle_alpha   90.00
_cell.angle_beta   90.00
_cell.angle_gamma   90.00
#
_symmetry.space_group_name_H-M   'P 1'
#
loop_
_entity.id
_entity.type
_entity.pdbx_description
1 polymer ?
#
loop_
_entity_poly.entity_id
_entity_poly.type
_entity_poly.pdbx_seq_one_letter_code
_entity_poly.pdbx_strand_id
1 'polypeptide(L)'
;MKKSQRRIYATLPALPVLPAVVLAASLAVAPLAVPAQAQEADTTAAASVAAAQPAGSTPLADAQPQTLEWELSKRALLWDAAVEGEGVSVVPVDESEPNNGSLKLTKATGWVDEDTKALSVQWTGQVTYTINGAQTISFKDFALEVDAEGAGKITAVVSSADPNQAANNKEAKRVTVATFKGANVAVDGKTVMVGATPEYEGVVYKRDEDISYPDAWPTELVNNVTDSVRSWFYNSGSRWEDQKKPAPFAVTLELGEKPEKPAEPEPAPAPGQQPEGGIRDASINRDGHLILTFTNGTTKDLGKVVGKDGKDGRNGVDGKDGHDGRDGRDAPAGRDGKDGRDGTAGKDGAPGKEGAAGADGNNGKDGRGIASVKVDKDGKLVVTLTDGTVLPPVEMPSVQQQGMAPESIVAIVLGVIATLLGGFAALHTLAASILPKI
;
A
#
# COMPACT_ATOMS: atom_id res chain seq x y z
N MET A 1 -29.05 31.64 -56.74
CA MET A 1 -28.20 31.91 -57.93
C MET A 1 -26.74 31.66 -57.54
N LYS A 2 -26.08 30.72 -58.22
CA LYS A 2 -24.69 30.28 -57.98
C LYS A 2 -23.71 31.14 -58.79
N LYS A 3 -22.56 31.50 -58.23
CA LYS A 3 -21.30 31.90 -58.92
C LYS A 3 -20.17 31.24 -58.14
N SER A 4 -19.72 30.02 -58.48
CA SER A 4 -18.78 29.65 -59.56
C SER A 4 -17.49 30.49 -59.57
N GLN A 5 -16.47 29.96 -58.89
CA GLN A 5 -15.06 30.23 -59.17
C GLN A 5 -14.44 28.88 -59.59
N ARG A 6 -13.73 28.88 -60.71
CA ARG A 6 -13.22 27.71 -61.42
C ARG A 6 -11.68 27.79 -61.52
N ARG A 7 -11.05 26.61 -61.37
CA ARG A 7 -9.72 26.16 -61.87
C ARG A 7 -8.51 26.64 -61.04
N ILE A 8 -7.43 25.86 -60.86
CA ILE A 8 -6.78 24.87 -61.73
C ILE A 8 -6.23 23.70 -60.89
N TYR A 9 -6.42 22.46 -61.35
CA TYR A 9 -5.80 21.24 -60.83
C TYR A 9 -4.42 21.03 -61.47
N ALA A 10 -3.41 20.72 -60.67
CA ALA A 10 -2.14 20.16 -61.14
C ALA A 10 -2.13 18.65 -60.88
N THR A 11 -2.09 17.89 -61.98
CA THR A 11 -1.96 16.44 -62.05
C THR A 11 -0.52 16.02 -61.75
N LEU A 12 -0.32 15.09 -60.80
CA LEU A 12 0.94 14.36 -60.60
C LEU A 12 0.78 12.89 -61.02
N PRO A 13 1.81 12.26 -61.63
CA PRO A 13 1.67 10.99 -62.35
C PRO A 13 1.63 9.77 -61.44
N ALA A 14 0.90 8.75 -61.91
CA ALA A 14 0.79 7.42 -61.32
C ALA A 14 2.10 6.61 -61.45
N LEU A 15 2.46 5.90 -60.39
CA LEU A 15 3.54 4.88 -60.38
C LEU A 15 2.93 3.47 -60.48
N PRO A 16 3.66 2.50 -61.07
CA PRO A 16 3.09 1.26 -61.59
C PRO A 16 2.85 0.19 -60.51
N VAL A 17 1.77 -0.57 -60.70
CA VAL A 17 1.44 -1.81 -59.99
C VAL A 17 2.26 -2.95 -60.59
N LEU A 18 2.90 -3.76 -59.75
CA LEU A 18 3.50 -5.05 -60.12
C LEU A 18 3.02 -6.17 -59.16
N PRO A 19 2.98 -7.44 -59.62
CA PRO A 19 2.09 -8.45 -59.08
C PRO A 19 2.68 -9.21 -57.88
N ALA A 20 1.78 -9.74 -57.06
CA ALA A 20 2.08 -10.69 -56.00
C ALA A 20 2.57 -12.03 -56.56
N VAL A 21 3.72 -12.51 -56.09
CA VAL A 21 4.09 -13.93 -56.08
C VAL A 21 4.60 -14.27 -54.68
N VAL A 22 3.89 -15.19 -54.05
CA VAL A 22 4.22 -15.84 -52.78
C VAL A 22 5.26 -16.92 -53.07
N LEU A 23 6.37 -16.93 -52.33
CA LEU A 23 7.13 -18.16 -52.05
C LEU A 23 7.71 -18.08 -50.64
N ALA A 24 7.26 -19.00 -49.78
CA ALA A 24 7.78 -19.20 -48.43
C ALA A 24 9.10 -20.00 -48.50
N ALA A 25 10.10 -19.59 -47.73
CA ALA A 25 11.15 -20.47 -47.22
C ALA A 25 11.75 -19.86 -45.94
N SER A 26 11.51 -20.54 -44.83
CA SER A 26 11.99 -20.22 -43.49
C SER A 26 13.50 -20.31 -43.38
N LEU A 27 14.14 -19.31 -42.76
CA LEU A 27 15.44 -19.43 -42.09
C LEU A 27 15.46 -18.39 -40.95
N ALA A 28 15.21 -18.88 -39.74
CA ALA A 28 15.28 -18.09 -38.52
C ALA A 28 16.76 -17.83 -38.18
N VAL A 29 17.17 -16.56 -38.21
CA VAL A 29 18.40 -16.08 -37.58
C VAL A 29 17.97 -15.38 -36.29
N ALA A 30 18.32 -15.97 -35.16
CA ALA A 30 18.04 -15.44 -33.84
C ALA A 30 18.79 -14.11 -33.63
N PRO A 31 18.13 -13.03 -33.18
CA PRO A 31 18.84 -11.89 -32.63
C PRO A 31 19.38 -12.25 -31.23
N LEU A 32 20.67 -12.01 -31.04
CA LEU A 32 21.36 -12.07 -29.76
C LEU A 32 20.60 -11.24 -28.71
N ALA A 33 20.11 -11.92 -27.68
CA ALA A 33 19.51 -11.30 -26.51
C ALA A 33 20.58 -10.46 -25.78
N VAL A 34 20.47 -9.14 -25.90
CA VAL A 34 21.03 -8.22 -24.91
C VAL A 34 20.25 -8.46 -23.62
N PRO A 35 20.90 -8.76 -22.49
CA PRO A 35 20.19 -9.02 -21.24
C PRO A 35 19.41 -7.76 -20.88
N ALA A 36 18.08 -7.91 -20.84
CA ALA A 36 17.21 -6.98 -20.15
C ALA A 36 17.74 -6.85 -18.73
N GLN A 37 18.33 -5.69 -18.42
CA GLN A 37 18.50 -5.29 -17.03
C GLN A 37 17.09 -5.33 -16.44
N ALA A 38 16.88 -6.29 -15.55
CA ALA A 38 15.74 -6.32 -14.68
C ALA A 38 15.66 -4.95 -14.03
N GLN A 39 14.69 -4.16 -14.47
CA GLN A 39 14.26 -2.98 -13.76
C GLN A 39 13.69 -3.53 -12.46
N GLU A 40 14.53 -3.50 -11.42
CA GLU A 40 14.10 -3.75 -10.05
C GLU A 40 12.84 -2.93 -9.85
N ALA A 41 11.71 -3.62 -9.71
CA ALA A 41 10.51 -3.03 -9.20
C ALA A 41 10.86 -2.60 -7.78
N ASP A 42 11.28 -1.35 -7.67
CA ASP A 42 11.39 -0.61 -6.44
C ASP A 42 9.98 -0.57 -5.84
N THR A 43 9.63 -1.63 -5.13
CA THR A 43 8.54 -1.68 -4.18
C THR A 43 9.02 -1.01 -2.90
N THR A 44 9.52 0.22 -3.04
CA THR A 44 9.42 1.18 -1.95
C THR A 44 7.94 1.42 -1.77
N ALA A 45 7.38 0.82 -0.71
CA ALA A 45 6.15 1.31 -0.13
C ALA A 45 6.29 2.84 -0.05
N ALA A 46 5.42 3.56 -0.76
CA ALA A 46 5.41 5.01 -0.73
C ALA A 46 5.40 5.43 0.74
N ALA A 47 6.48 6.05 1.20
CA ALA A 47 6.61 6.47 2.58
C ALA A 47 5.37 7.28 2.96
N SER A 48 4.72 6.89 4.05
CA SER A 48 3.59 7.63 4.60
C SER A 48 4.02 9.09 4.81
N VAL A 49 3.23 10.01 4.28
CA VAL A 49 3.38 11.46 4.49
C VAL A 49 2.45 11.95 5.59
N ALA A 50 1.70 11.06 6.24
CA ALA A 50 0.95 11.42 7.44
C ALA A 50 1.91 12.03 8.46
N ALA A 51 1.56 13.21 8.98
CA ALA A 51 2.33 13.85 10.03
C ALA A 51 2.52 12.86 11.19
N ALA A 52 3.72 12.85 11.79
CA ALA A 52 4.00 12.00 12.93
C ALA A 52 2.91 12.20 14.01
N GLN A 53 2.33 11.10 14.48
CA GLN A 53 1.22 11.15 15.43
C GLN A 53 1.62 11.90 16.71
N PRO A 54 0.97 13.04 17.03
CA PRO A 54 1.23 13.76 18.27
C PRO A 54 0.81 12.94 19.49
N ALA A 55 1.51 13.12 20.61
CA ALA A 55 1.12 12.52 21.88
C ALA A 55 -0.28 13.00 22.29
N GLY A 56 -1.17 12.07 22.64
CA GLY A 56 -2.55 12.38 23.03
C GLY A 56 -3.58 12.37 21.88
N SER A 57 -3.13 12.28 20.63
CA SER A 57 -4.01 12.06 19.48
C SER A 57 -4.39 10.58 19.31
N THR A 58 -5.56 10.33 18.73
CA THR A 58 -6.15 9.01 18.54
C THR A 58 -5.94 8.56 17.08
N PRO A 59 -5.34 7.38 16.82
CA PRO A 59 -5.15 6.87 15.47
C PRO A 59 -6.49 6.46 14.86
N LEU A 60 -6.55 6.38 13.53
CA LEU A 60 -7.68 5.82 12.82
C LEU A 60 -7.77 4.30 13.01
N ALA A 61 -8.99 3.76 12.96
CA ALA A 61 -9.23 2.33 13.02
C ALA A 61 -8.91 1.66 11.68
N ASP A 62 -7.91 0.77 11.67
CA ASP A 62 -7.43 0.06 10.46
C ASP A 62 -8.51 -0.76 9.74
N ALA A 63 -9.47 -1.31 10.51
CA ALA A 63 -10.50 -2.20 9.97
C ALA A 63 -11.75 -1.46 9.46
N GLN A 64 -11.89 -0.17 9.76
CA GLN A 64 -13.09 0.61 9.40
C GLN A 64 -12.84 1.48 8.16
N PRO A 65 -13.88 1.73 7.34
CA PRO A 65 -13.74 2.61 6.19
C PRO A 65 -13.53 4.06 6.64
N GLN A 66 -12.45 4.66 6.18
CA GLN A 66 -12.11 6.07 6.39
C GLN A 66 -12.53 6.81 5.13
N THR A 67 -13.76 7.32 5.09
CA THR A 67 -14.39 7.77 3.85
C THR A 67 -14.08 9.22 3.56
N LEU A 68 -13.38 9.53 2.46
CA LEU A 68 -13.40 10.85 1.80
C LEU A 68 -14.32 10.74 0.59
N GLU A 69 -15.33 11.60 0.54
CA GLU A 69 -16.18 11.77 -0.63
C GLU A 69 -16.10 13.21 -1.12
N TRP A 70 -15.71 13.39 -2.40
CA TRP A 70 -15.46 14.72 -2.95
C TRP A 70 -15.80 14.82 -4.44
N GLU A 71 -16.71 15.74 -4.75
CA GLU A 71 -16.93 16.22 -6.10
C GLU A 71 -15.90 17.30 -6.44
N LEU A 72 -14.79 16.94 -7.11
CA LEU A 72 -13.69 17.88 -7.37
C LEU A 72 -14.18 19.22 -7.95
N SER A 73 -14.89 19.21 -9.08
CA SER A 73 -15.66 20.34 -9.61
C SER A 73 -16.60 19.83 -10.71
N LYS A 74 -17.69 20.54 -10.99
CA LYS A 74 -18.62 20.15 -12.09
C LYS A 74 -17.90 20.00 -13.43
N ARG A 75 -16.85 20.80 -13.66
CA ARG A 75 -16.03 20.71 -14.86
C ARG A 75 -15.23 19.42 -14.85
N ALA A 76 -14.64 19.07 -13.71
CA ALA A 76 -13.88 17.84 -13.51
C ALA A 76 -14.69 16.56 -13.60
N LEU A 77 -15.98 16.67 -13.31
CA LEU A 77 -16.90 15.55 -13.42
C LEU A 77 -17.28 15.23 -14.87
N LEU A 78 -17.05 16.06 -15.88
CA LEU A 78 -17.53 15.79 -17.25
C LEU A 78 -16.69 14.74 -18.03
N TRP A 79 -15.89 13.92 -17.35
CA TRP A 79 -14.82 13.14 -17.96
C TRP A 79 -14.81 11.70 -17.48
N ASP A 80 -14.42 10.79 -18.38
CA ASP A 80 -14.30 9.38 -18.05
C ASP A 80 -13.22 9.19 -16.98
N ALA A 81 -13.64 8.67 -15.82
CA ALA A 81 -12.77 8.43 -14.69
C ALA A 81 -12.46 6.93 -14.57
N ALA A 82 -11.17 6.61 -14.44
CA ALA A 82 -10.68 5.28 -14.12
C ALA A 82 -10.14 5.27 -12.68
N VAL A 83 -10.35 4.18 -11.96
CA VAL A 83 -9.90 4.00 -10.57
C VAL A 83 -8.95 2.83 -10.45
N GLU A 84 -7.91 2.99 -9.63
CA GLU A 84 -6.93 1.95 -9.33
C GLU A 84 -6.58 1.95 -7.84
N GLY A 85 -6.59 0.76 -7.23
CA GLY A 85 -6.25 0.56 -5.82
C GLY A 85 -7.44 0.19 -4.94
N GLU A 86 -7.15 -0.30 -3.74
CA GLU A 86 -8.19 -0.71 -2.80
C GLU A 86 -8.89 0.50 -2.19
N GLY A 87 -10.22 0.43 -2.11
CA GLY A 87 -11.04 1.44 -1.44
C GLY A 87 -11.20 2.76 -2.18
N VAL A 88 -10.75 2.88 -3.43
CA VAL A 88 -11.07 4.00 -4.31
C VAL A 88 -12.17 3.60 -5.30
N SER A 89 -13.15 4.48 -5.47
CA SER A 89 -14.20 4.35 -6.47
C SER A 89 -14.67 5.72 -6.95
N VAL A 90 -15.36 5.74 -8.10
CA VAL A 90 -16.14 6.88 -8.56
C VAL A 90 -17.60 6.53 -8.31
N VAL A 91 -18.31 7.36 -7.55
CA VAL A 91 -19.71 7.14 -7.17
C VAL A 91 -20.58 8.01 -8.07
N PRO A 92 -21.41 7.44 -8.97
CA PRO A 92 -22.31 8.22 -9.80
C PRO A 92 -23.20 9.13 -8.94
N VAL A 93 -23.35 10.39 -9.36
CA VAL A 93 -24.29 11.32 -8.71
C VAL A 93 -25.74 10.97 -9.07
N ASP A 94 -25.94 10.32 -10.23
CA ASP A 94 -27.20 9.73 -10.69
C ASP A 94 -26.87 8.35 -11.30
N GLU A 95 -27.64 7.31 -10.96
CA GLU A 95 -27.47 5.94 -11.48
C GLU A 95 -27.51 5.87 -13.02
N SER A 96 -28.08 6.88 -13.68
CA SER A 96 -28.15 7.00 -15.13
C SER A 96 -26.97 7.73 -15.80
N GLU A 97 -26.11 8.42 -15.04
CA GLU A 97 -24.94 9.15 -15.55
C GLU A 97 -23.64 8.70 -14.84
N PRO A 98 -23.15 7.48 -15.11
CA PRO A 98 -22.01 6.90 -14.38
C PRO A 98 -20.68 7.65 -14.60
N ASN A 99 -20.57 8.48 -15.64
CA ASN A 99 -19.31 9.09 -16.04
C ASN A 99 -18.95 10.35 -15.23
N ASN A 100 -19.88 10.88 -14.42
CA ASN A 100 -19.71 12.19 -13.78
C ASN A 100 -19.82 12.16 -12.24
N GLY A 101 -19.42 11.05 -11.64
CA GLY A 101 -19.54 10.76 -10.20
C GLY A 101 -18.55 11.44 -9.25
N SER A 102 -18.84 11.45 -7.95
CA SER A 102 -17.92 11.90 -6.89
C SER A 102 -16.74 10.92 -6.73
N LEU A 103 -15.57 11.43 -6.35
CA LEU A 103 -14.47 10.59 -5.90
C LEU A 103 -14.80 10.06 -4.51
N LYS A 104 -14.65 8.76 -4.29
CA LYS A 104 -14.76 8.12 -2.98
C LYS A 104 -13.49 7.34 -2.64
N LEU A 105 -12.86 7.66 -1.51
CA LEU A 105 -11.73 6.93 -0.95
C LEU A 105 -12.14 6.39 0.42
N THR A 106 -11.76 5.16 0.76
CA THR A 106 -12.19 4.49 2.00
C THR A 106 -11.07 3.82 2.78
N LYS A 107 -9.87 3.72 2.20
CA LYS A 107 -8.69 3.14 2.83
C LYS A 107 -7.73 4.26 3.18
N ALA A 108 -7.58 4.53 4.47
CA ALA A 108 -6.71 5.59 4.97
C ALA A 108 -6.00 5.18 6.25
N THR A 109 -4.91 5.88 6.53
CA THR A 109 -4.23 5.90 7.84
C THR A 109 -4.13 7.33 8.32
N GLY A 110 -3.99 7.53 9.63
CA GLY A 110 -3.93 8.87 10.17
C GLY A 110 -4.25 8.93 11.65
N TRP A 111 -4.45 10.15 12.13
CA TRP A 111 -4.82 10.43 13.51
C TRP A 111 -5.72 11.67 13.60
N VAL A 112 -6.47 11.76 14.69
CA VAL A 112 -7.28 12.91 15.08
C VAL A 112 -6.98 13.26 16.52
N ASP A 113 -6.75 14.54 16.79
CA ASP A 113 -6.74 15.09 18.13
C ASP A 113 -8.14 15.59 18.48
N GLU A 114 -8.82 14.88 19.39
CA GLU A 114 -10.22 15.15 19.71
C GLU A 114 -10.42 16.45 20.49
N ASP A 115 -9.39 16.96 21.16
CA ASP A 115 -9.47 18.16 21.99
C ASP A 115 -9.30 19.42 21.13
N THR A 116 -8.26 19.43 20.29
CA THR A 116 -7.93 20.54 19.40
C THR A 116 -8.64 20.49 18.06
N LYS A 117 -9.21 19.33 17.69
CA LYS A 117 -9.80 19.04 16.37
C LYS A 117 -8.80 19.01 15.21
N ALA A 118 -7.50 19.08 15.50
CA ALA A 118 -6.45 18.89 14.50
C ALA A 118 -6.42 17.43 14.02
N LEU A 119 -6.06 17.21 12.76
CA LEU A 119 -5.95 15.86 12.20
C LEU A 119 -4.99 15.78 11.01
N SER A 120 -4.52 14.57 10.74
CA SER A 120 -3.75 14.21 9.55
C SER A 120 -4.20 12.85 9.05
N VAL A 121 -4.72 12.80 7.83
CA VAL A 121 -5.24 11.57 7.22
C VAL A 121 -4.68 11.41 5.82
N GLN A 122 -4.25 10.20 5.47
CA GLN A 122 -3.75 9.86 4.15
C GLN A 122 -4.50 8.64 3.59
N TRP A 123 -5.13 8.83 2.44
CA TRP A 123 -5.79 7.78 1.68
C TRP A 123 -4.87 7.18 0.64
N THR A 124 -5.09 5.90 0.33
CA THR A 124 -4.45 5.21 -0.80
C THR A 124 -5.38 5.17 -2.01
N GLY A 125 -4.81 4.82 -3.17
CA GLY A 125 -5.53 4.67 -4.42
C GLY A 125 -5.32 5.85 -5.37
N GLN A 126 -5.81 5.67 -6.59
CA GLN A 126 -5.63 6.59 -7.69
C GLN A 126 -6.94 6.74 -8.47
N VAL A 127 -7.23 7.97 -8.88
CA VAL A 127 -8.24 8.29 -9.89
C VAL A 127 -7.56 8.98 -11.06
N THR A 128 -7.89 8.55 -12.27
CA THR A 128 -7.39 9.15 -13.52
C THR A 128 -8.57 9.63 -14.35
N TYR A 129 -8.64 10.94 -14.57
CA TYR A 129 -9.63 11.53 -15.46
C TYR A 129 -9.10 11.62 -16.88
N THR A 130 -9.87 11.13 -17.85
CA THR A 130 -9.57 11.21 -19.28
C THR A 130 -10.42 12.27 -19.96
N ILE A 131 -9.75 13.29 -20.45
CA ILE A 131 -10.30 14.51 -21.00
C ILE A 131 -10.22 14.48 -22.53
N ASN A 132 -11.31 14.89 -23.20
CA ASN A 132 -11.46 14.90 -24.66
C ASN A 132 -11.00 13.59 -25.34
N GLY A 133 -11.15 12.45 -24.64
CA GLY A 133 -10.79 11.13 -25.12
C GLY A 133 -9.29 10.79 -25.13
N ALA A 134 -8.40 11.66 -24.64
CA ALA A 134 -6.96 11.40 -24.73
C ALA A 134 -6.07 12.08 -23.67
N GLN A 135 -6.38 13.31 -23.22
CA GLN A 135 -5.59 13.97 -22.17
C GLN A 135 -5.90 13.32 -20.82
N THR A 136 -4.92 13.17 -19.93
CA THR A 136 -5.16 12.58 -18.61
C THR A 136 -4.70 13.49 -17.48
N ILE A 137 -5.43 13.46 -16.37
CA ILE A 137 -4.99 13.99 -15.07
C ILE A 137 -5.21 12.89 -14.04
N SER A 138 -4.14 12.46 -13.38
CA SER A 138 -4.21 11.44 -12.33
C SER A 138 -3.97 12.09 -10.97
N PHE A 139 -4.78 11.69 -9.99
CA PHE A 139 -4.62 12.05 -8.58
C PHE A 139 -4.44 10.77 -7.79
N LYS A 140 -3.39 10.72 -6.98
CA LYS A 140 -3.01 9.55 -6.18
C LYS A 140 -2.62 9.98 -4.77
N ASP A 141 -2.83 9.11 -3.79
CA ASP A 141 -2.36 9.27 -2.40
C ASP A 141 -2.78 10.61 -1.77
N PHE A 142 -4.09 10.85 -1.72
CA PHE A 142 -4.65 12.06 -1.12
C PHE A 142 -4.29 12.14 0.37
N ALA A 143 -3.97 13.34 0.86
CA ALA A 143 -3.77 13.60 2.27
C ALA A 143 -4.48 14.88 2.70
N LEU A 144 -5.19 14.82 3.83
CA LEU A 144 -5.87 15.93 4.49
C LEU A 144 -5.12 16.28 5.77
N GLU A 145 -4.79 17.56 5.92
CA GLU A 145 -4.27 18.15 7.15
C GLU A 145 -5.22 19.26 7.60
N VAL A 146 -5.61 19.25 8.88
CA VAL A 146 -6.38 20.32 9.51
C VAL A 146 -5.68 20.69 10.81
N ASP A 147 -5.45 21.99 11.02
CA ASP A 147 -4.89 22.53 12.25
C ASP A 147 -5.96 22.78 13.32
N ALA A 148 -5.52 23.23 14.51
CA ALA A 148 -6.41 23.48 15.64
C ALA A 148 -7.36 24.68 15.42
N GLU A 149 -6.99 25.58 14.50
CA GLU A 149 -7.80 26.72 14.09
C GLU A 149 -8.86 26.34 13.03
N GLY A 150 -8.80 25.10 12.52
CA GLY A 150 -9.68 24.59 11.49
C GLY A 150 -9.24 24.97 10.07
N ALA A 151 -8.10 25.65 9.90
CA ALA A 151 -7.50 25.83 8.60
C ALA A 151 -6.78 24.55 8.17
N GLY A 152 -6.61 24.37 6.87
CA GLY A 152 -6.03 23.14 6.38
C GLY A 152 -5.89 23.07 4.88
N LYS A 153 -5.47 21.91 4.42
CA LYS A 153 -5.21 21.64 3.00
C LYS A 153 -5.45 20.18 2.67
N ILE A 154 -5.76 19.95 1.40
CA ILE A 154 -5.68 18.63 0.79
C ILE A 154 -4.49 18.64 -0.17
N THR A 155 -3.65 17.63 -0.10
CA THR A 155 -2.56 17.36 -1.05
C THR A 155 -2.79 16.03 -1.76
N ALA A 156 -2.23 15.88 -2.96
CA ALA A 156 -2.22 14.62 -3.68
C ALA A 156 -0.98 14.56 -4.58
N VAL A 157 -0.55 13.35 -4.93
CA VAL A 157 0.39 13.12 -6.03
C VAL A 157 -0.37 13.28 -7.34
N VAL A 158 -0.03 14.31 -8.10
CA VAL A 158 -0.70 14.63 -9.36
C VAL A 158 0.26 14.42 -10.52
N SER A 159 -0.21 13.80 -11.59
CA SER A 159 0.45 13.77 -12.89
C SER A 159 -0.55 14.13 -13.98
N SER A 160 -0.06 14.59 -15.13
CA SER A 160 -0.91 14.85 -16.28
C SER A 160 -0.20 14.62 -17.60
N ALA A 161 -0.94 14.17 -18.61
CA ALA A 161 -0.39 13.91 -19.92
C ALA A 161 -1.32 14.43 -21.03
N ASP A 162 -0.71 14.90 -22.12
CA ASP A 162 -1.38 15.18 -23.37
C ASP A 162 -0.64 14.43 -24.50
N PRO A 163 -1.22 13.36 -25.06
CA PRO A 163 -0.54 12.58 -26.09
C PRO A 163 -0.27 13.39 -27.36
N ASN A 164 -0.97 14.50 -27.58
CA ASN A 164 -0.73 15.38 -28.73
C ASN A 164 0.36 16.43 -28.46
N GLN A 165 0.77 16.61 -27.20
CA GLN A 165 1.71 17.62 -26.75
C GLN A 165 2.60 17.04 -25.64
N ALA A 166 3.28 15.91 -25.90
CA ALA A 166 4.02 15.16 -24.88
C ALA A 166 5.10 15.98 -24.14
N ALA A 167 5.66 17.01 -24.79
CA ALA A 167 6.60 17.94 -24.16
C ALA A 167 5.99 18.74 -22.99
N ASN A 168 4.66 18.83 -22.91
CA ASN A 168 3.92 19.53 -21.87
C ASN A 168 3.45 18.62 -20.72
N ASN A 169 3.77 17.32 -20.78
CA ASN A 169 3.40 16.36 -19.74
C ASN A 169 4.03 16.76 -18.39
N LYS A 170 3.30 16.47 -17.32
CA LYS A 170 3.73 16.73 -15.94
C LYS A 170 3.90 15.41 -15.22
N GLU A 171 5.12 15.18 -14.75
CA GLU A 171 5.44 14.01 -13.95
C GLU A 171 4.68 14.01 -12.62
N ALA A 172 4.60 12.84 -12.00
CA ALA A 172 3.95 12.65 -10.71
C ALA A 172 4.64 13.50 -9.63
N LYS A 173 3.92 14.47 -9.08
CA LYS A 173 4.41 15.37 -8.04
C LYS A 173 3.35 15.60 -6.97
N ARG A 174 3.75 15.53 -5.70
CA ARG A 174 2.87 15.93 -4.60
C ARG A 174 2.66 17.44 -4.63
N VAL A 175 1.41 17.86 -4.73
CA VAL A 175 1.00 19.26 -4.81
C VAL A 175 -0.20 19.50 -3.90
N THR A 176 -0.36 20.75 -3.48
CA THR A 176 -1.58 21.22 -2.84
C THR A 176 -2.72 21.25 -3.87
N VAL A 177 -3.79 20.50 -3.60
CA VAL A 177 -4.99 20.45 -4.45
C VAL A 177 -6.14 21.30 -3.90
N ALA A 178 -6.20 21.52 -2.60
CA ALA A 178 -7.16 22.45 -1.99
C ALA A 178 -6.57 23.07 -0.72
N THR A 179 -6.95 24.31 -0.41
CA THR A 179 -6.77 24.95 0.90
C THR A 179 -8.14 25.38 1.43
N PHE A 180 -8.28 25.50 2.74
CA PHE A 180 -9.50 26.00 3.38
C PHE A 180 -9.14 26.64 4.72
N LYS A 181 -9.96 27.61 5.16
CA LYS A 181 -9.73 28.36 6.41
C LYS A 181 -10.56 27.87 7.59
N GLY A 182 -11.56 27.03 7.35
CA GLY A 182 -12.49 26.59 8.39
C GLY A 182 -13.16 25.28 8.01
N ALA A 183 -12.58 24.19 8.47
CA ALA A 183 -13.19 22.88 8.49
C ALA A 183 -14.12 22.77 9.70
N ASN A 184 -15.31 22.23 9.49
CA ASN A 184 -16.18 21.78 10.56
C ASN A 184 -15.77 20.36 10.93
N VAL A 185 -15.19 20.19 12.12
CA VAL A 185 -14.77 18.88 12.66
C VAL A 185 -15.68 18.53 13.84
N ALA A 186 -16.61 17.61 13.61
CA ALA A 186 -17.51 17.09 14.63
C ALA A 186 -17.04 15.70 15.09
N VAL A 187 -16.94 15.50 16.40
CA VAL A 187 -16.58 14.20 17.01
C VAL A 187 -17.79 13.69 17.77
N ASP A 188 -18.29 12.51 17.38
CA ASP A 188 -19.39 11.81 18.05
C ASP A 188 -18.96 10.38 18.40
N GLY A 189 -18.54 10.18 19.65
CA GLY A 189 -17.94 8.93 20.09
C GLY A 189 -16.68 8.58 19.30
N LYS A 190 -16.72 7.49 18.53
CA LYS A 190 -15.60 7.06 17.67
C LYS A 190 -15.66 7.62 16.25
N THR A 191 -16.78 8.20 15.85
CA THR A 191 -16.97 8.74 14.51
C THR A 191 -16.57 10.21 14.47
N VAL A 192 -15.78 10.59 13.48
CA VAL A 192 -15.39 11.98 13.23
C VAL A 192 -15.88 12.39 11.85
N MET A 193 -16.67 13.46 11.79
CA MET A 193 -17.13 14.05 10.55
C MET A 193 -16.38 15.34 10.28
N VAL A 194 -15.78 15.47 9.10
CA VAL A 194 -15.05 16.65 8.67
C VAL A 194 -15.64 17.16 7.37
N GLY A 195 -15.96 18.46 7.31
CA GLY A 195 -16.39 19.09 6.07
C GLY A 195 -15.80 20.48 5.92
N ALA A 196 -15.33 20.81 4.72
CA ALA A 196 -14.87 22.16 4.42
C ALA A 196 -15.17 22.54 2.96
N THR A 197 -15.20 23.84 2.70
CA THR A 197 -15.28 24.38 1.34
C THR A 197 -13.89 24.86 0.93
N PRO A 198 -13.30 24.31 -0.15
CA PRO A 198 -12.03 24.80 -0.66
C PRO A 198 -12.07 26.27 -1.03
N GLU A 199 -10.98 26.99 -0.76
CA GLU A 199 -10.77 28.34 -1.27
C GLU A 199 -10.63 28.31 -2.79
N TYR A 200 -11.28 29.27 -3.43
CA TYR A 200 -11.26 29.44 -4.87
C TYR A 200 -11.47 30.91 -5.22
N GLU A 201 -12.58 31.49 -4.75
CA GLU A 201 -12.90 32.91 -4.97
C GLU A 201 -11.83 33.81 -4.34
N GLY A 202 -11.29 34.74 -5.14
CA GLY A 202 -10.23 35.65 -4.73
C GLY A 202 -8.81 35.04 -4.70
N VAL A 203 -8.66 33.74 -4.94
CA VAL A 203 -7.34 33.11 -5.13
C VAL A 203 -6.85 33.47 -6.53
N VAL A 204 -5.65 34.07 -6.62
CA VAL A 204 -5.09 34.55 -7.89
C VAL A 204 -4.02 33.58 -8.39
N TYR A 205 -4.22 33.02 -9.58
CA TYR A 205 -3.19 32.28 -10.31
C TYR A 205 -2.36 33.25 -11.17
N LYS A 206 -1.05 33.28 -10.96
CA LYS A 206 -0.10 34.04 -11.80
C LYS A 206 0.61 33.09 -12.75
N ARG A 207 0.41 33.29 -14.05
CA ARG A 207 1.10 32.50 -15.09
C ARG A 207 2.49 33.06 -15.36
N ASP A 208 2.57 34.38 -15.51
CA ASP A 208 3.77 35.16 -15.80
C ASP A 208 3.69 36.49 -15.03
N GLU A 209 4.75 37.32 -15.08
CA GLU A 209 4.80 38.60 -14.35
C GLU A 209 3.60 39.52 -14.65
N ASP A 210 3.11 39.51 -15.90
CA ASP A 210 2.03 40.38 -16.38
C ASP A 210 0.66 39.69 -16.49
N ILE A 211 0.60 38.36 -16.30
CA ILE A 211 -0.63 37.58 -16.54
C ILE A 211 -1.11 36.92 -15.26
N SER A 212 -2.24 37.40 -14.75
CA SER A 212 -2.92 36.85 -13.59
C SER A 212 -4.39 36.54 -13.88
N TYR A 213 -4.86 35.44 -13.31
CA TYR A 213 -6.24 34.99 -13.38
C TYR A 213 -6.84 34.97 -11.97
N PRO A 214 -7.98 35.63 -11.74
CA PRO A 214 -8.70 35.50 -10.47
C PRO A 214 -9.34 34.11 -10.38
N ASP A 215 -9.91 33.82 -9.21
CA ASP A 215 -10.68 32.62 -8.89
C ASP A 215 -10.06 31.33 -9.41
N ALA A 216 -9.07 30.84 -8.68
CA ALA A 216 -8.25 29.72 -9.12
C ALA A 216 -8.13 28.63 -8.06
N TRP A 217 -7.93 27.42 -8.54
CA TRP A 217 -7.36 26.34 -7.73
C TRP A 217 -5.93 26.70 -7.30
N PRO A 218 -5.37 26.00 -6.28
CA PRO A 218 -4.01 26.27 -5.83
C PRO A 218 -2.99 26.27 -6.98
N THR A 219 -2.10 27.26 -6.97
CA THR A 219 -1.13 27.50 -8.06
C THR A 219 -0.25 26.27 -8.34
N GLU A 220 0.09 25.49 -7.31
CA GLU A 220 0.84 24.25 -7.47
C GLU A 220 0.13 23.23 -8.35
N LEU A 221 -1.17 23.00 -8.11
CA LEU A 221 -1.99 22.13 -8.95
C LEU A 221 -2.08 22.68 -10.37
N VAL A 222 -2.43 23.96 -10.53
CA VAL A 222 -2.59 24.58 -11.86
C VAL A 222 -1.31 24.43 -12.69
N ASN A 223 -0.14 24.61 -12.08
CA ASN A 223 1.15 24.46 -12.77
C ASN A 223 1.52 22.99 -13.06
N ASN A 224 0.97 22.03 -12.30
CA ASN A 224 1.20 20.60 -12.47
C ASN A 224 0.16 19.91 -13.37
N VAL A 225 -0.63 20.70 -14.09
CA VAL A 225 -1.54 20.25 -15.14
C VAL A 225 -1.03 20.71 -16.52
N THR A 226 -1.21 19.86 -17.54
CA THR A 226 -0.85 20.16 -18.93
C THR A 226 -1.53 21.42 -19.43
N ASP A 227 -0.84 22.17 -20.28
CA ASP A 227 -1.31 23.46 -20.81
C ASP A 227 -2.69 23.37 -21.49
N SER A 228 -3.00 22.24 -22.13
CA SER A 228 -4.24 22.03 -22.89
C SER A 228 -5.50 22.00 -22.03
N VAL A 229 -5.39 21.64 -20.74
CA VAL A 229 -6.53 21.56 -19.81
C VAL A 229 -6.38 22.50 -18.61
N ARG A 230 -5.26 23.21 -18.50
CA ARG A 230 -4.94 24.12 -17.38
C ARG A 230 -6.00 25.20 -17.14
N SER A 231 -6.57 25.78 -18.21
CA SER A 231 -7.58 26.84 -18.12
C SER A 231 -8.88 26.42 -17.41
N TRP A 232 -9.03 25.14 -17.07
CA TRP A 232 -10.18 24.61 -16.36
C TRP A 232 -10.03 24.72 -14.84
N PHE A 233 -8.87 25.14 -14.36
CA PHE A 233 -8.54 25.28 -12.94
C PHE A 233 -8.42 26.75 -12.50
N TYR A 234 -8.79 27.71 -13.37
CA TYR A 234 -8.85 29.13 -13.02
C TYR A 234 -9.90 29.87 -13.85
N ASN A 235 -10.33 31.03 -13.37
CA ASN A 235 -11.26 31.89 -14.09
C ASN A 235 -10.52 32.66 -15.19
N SER A 236 -10.89 32.36 -16.44
CA SER A 236 -10.29 32.96 -17.63
C SER A 236 -11.24 33.90 -18.37
N GLY A 237 -12.39 34.23 -17.78
CA GLY A 237 -13.45 35.00 -18.43
C GLY A 237 -14.16 34.25 -19.58
N SER A 238 -14.09 32.93 -19.57
CA SER A 238 -14.71 32.04 -20.55
C SER A 238 -16.15 31.68 -20.18
N ARG A 239 -16.87 31.05 -21.10
CA ARG A 239 -18.13 30.38 -20.74
C ARG A 239 -17.77 29.23 -19.78
N TRP A 240 -18.62 28.97 -18.78
CA TRP A 240 -18.50 27.85 -17.81
C TRP A 240 -17.65 28.07 -16.55
N GLU A 241 -17.37 29.31 -16.14
CA GLU A 241 -16.57 29.56 -14.92
C GLU A 241 -17.17 28.93 -13.66
N ASP A 242 -18.49 28.98 -13.49
CA ASP A 242 -19.19 28.37 -12.35
C ASP A 242 -18.97 26.84 -12.25
N GLN A 243 -18.57 26.19 -13.34
CA GLN A 243 -18.31 24.75 -13.34
C GLN A 243 -16.90 24.42 -12.84
N LYS A 244 -15.97 25.37 -12.88
CA LYS A 244 -14.55 25.16 -12.50
C LYS A 244 -14.33 25.23 -10.99
N LYS A 245 -15.27 25.87 -10.27
CA LYS A 245 -15.21 26.01 -8.81
C LYS A 245 -15.23 24.63 -8.13
N PRO A 246 -14.35 24.38 -7.15
CA PRO A 246 -14.36 23.15 -6.40
C PRO A 246 -15.63 23.01 -5.55
N ALA A 247 -16.16 21.78 -5.44
CA ALA A 247 -17.25 21.54 -4.49
C ALA A 247 -16.70 21.36 -3.07
N PRO A 248 -17.54 21.57 -2.03
CA PRO A 248 -17.21 21.13 -0.67
C PRO A 248 -16.93 19.63 -0.63
N PHE A 249 -16.06 19.21 0.29
CA PHE A 249 -15.80 17.80 0.55
C PHE A 249 -16.41 17.38 1.88
N ALA A 250 -16.65 16.08 2.01
CA ALA A 250 -17.07 15.45 3.25
C ALA A 250 -16.14 14.26 3.56
N VAL A 251 -15.75 14.14 4.83
CA VAL A 251 -14.96 13.04 5.33
C VAL A 251 -15.63 12.45 6.57
N THR A 252 -15.71 11.13 6.61
CA THR A 252 -16.13 10.36 7.78
C THR A 252 -14.99 9.44 8.19
N LEU A 253 -14.48 9.63 9.40
CA LEU A 253 -13.39 8.85 9.96
C LEU A 253 -13.90 8.04 11.16
N GLU A 254 -13.29 6.88 11.37
CA GLU A 254 -13.54 6.02 12.52
C GLU A 254 -12.26 5.92 13.34
N LEU A 255 -12.33 6.29 14.61
CA LEU A 255 -11.22 6.28 15.55
C LEU A 255 -10.95 4.87 16.08
N GLY A 256 -9.66 4.53 16.14
CA GLY A 256 -9.16 3.33 16.79
C GLY A 256 -9.15 3.46 18.31
N GLU A 257 -8.32 2.65 18.96
CA GLU A 257 -8.08 2.80 20.39
C GLU A 257 -7.09 3.94 20.62
N LYS A 258 -7.47 4.87 21.49
CA LYS A 258 -6.56 5.92 21.94
C LYS A 258 -5.37 5.25 22.62
N PRO A 259 -4.13 5.53 22.18
CA PRO A 259 -2.96 5.01 22.86
C PRO A 259 -3.05 5.49 24.31
N GLU A 260 -3.10 4.57 25.27
CA GLU A 260 -3.09 4.96 26.68
C GLU A 260 -1.88 5.88 26.89
N LYS A 261 -2.14 7.10 27.38
CA LYS A 261 -1.08 7.98 27.89
C LYS A 261 -0.26 7.10 28.83
N PRO A 262 1.05 6.89 28.60
CA PRO A 262 1.89 6.17 29.55
C PRO A 262 1.61 6.81 30.90
N ALA A 263 1.20 6.00 31.89
CA ALA A 263 0.88 6.50 33.21
C ALA A 263 1.98 7.48 33.62
N GLU A 264 1.59 8.72 33.89
CA GLU A 264 2.51 9.75 34.33
C GLU A 264 3.28 9.15 35.51
N PRO A 265 4.63 9.10 35.48
CA PRO A 265 5.38 8.52 36.57
C PRO A 265 4.91 9.23 37.84
N GLU A 266 4.48 8.46 38.84
CA GLU A 266 4.12 9.03 40.15
C GLU A 266 5.18 10.06 40.55
N PRO A 267 4.78 11.19 41.15
CA PRO A 267 5.71 12.25 41.51
C PRO A 267 6.86 11.62 42.30
N ALA A 268 8.09 11.88 41.84
CA ALA A 268 9.28 11.25 42.38
C ALA A 268 9.24 11.27 43.92
N PRO A 269 9.45 10.13 44.60
CA PRO A 269 9.60 10.14 46.04
C PRO A 269 10.74 11.09 46.40
N ALA A 270 10.58 11.81 47.52
CA ALA A 270 11.49 12.86 47.98
C ALA A 270 12.97 12.46 47.82
N PRO A 271 13.86 13.40 47.44
CA PRO A 271 15.26 13.08 47.17
C PRO A 271 15.92 12.51 48.43
N GLY A 272 16.21 11.22 48.39
CA GLY A 272 16.74 10.52 49.56
C GLY A 272 16.85 8.99 49.48
N GLN A 273 16.44 8.32 48.41
CA GLN A 273 16.65 6.86 48.28
C GLN A 273 17.33 6.51 46.95
N GLN A 274 18.57 6.05 47.08
CA GLN A 274 19.40 5.48 46.01
C GLN A 274 18.77 4.20 45.41
N PRO A 275 19.12 3.84 44.16
CA PRO A 275 18.45 2.79 43.41
C PRO A 275 18.81 1.38 43.92
N GLU A 276 17.82 0.65 44.42
CA GLU A 276 17.93 -0.80 44.64
C GLU A 276 17.40 -1.53 43.40
N GLY A 277 18.29 -1.75 42.42
CA GLY A 277 17.96 -2.28 41.10
C GLY A 277 18.31 -3.76 40.94
N GLY A 278 17.34 -4.65 41.17
CA GLY A 278 17.33 -6.05 40.71
C GLY A 278 16.14 -6.30 39.79
N ILE A 279 16.11 -7.44 39.09
CA ILE A 279 14.92 -7.88 38.32
C ILE A 279 14.02 -8.68 39.26
N ARG A 280 12.79 -8.21 39.43
CA ARG A 280 11.74 -8.89 40.21
C ARG A 280 11.00 -9.93 39.37
N ASP A 281 10.70 -9.59 38.12
CA ASP A 281 9.94 -10.46 37.22
C ASP A 281 10.30 -10.20 35.76
N ALA A 282 10.04 -11.18 34.90
CA ALA A 282 10.16 -11.08 33.46
C ALA A 282 8.99 -11.81 32.81
N SER A 283 8.27 -11.16 31.89
CA SER A 283 7.09 -11.73 31.24
C SER A 283 7.00 -11.34 29.79
N ILE A 284 6.30 -12.14 28.97
CA ILE A 284 5.96 -11.77 27.59
C ILE A 284 4.49 -11.32 27.57
N ASN A 285 4.22 -10.13 27.03
CA ASN A 285 2.86 -9.62 26.91
C ASN A 285 2.12 -10.26 25.71
N ARG A 286 0.84 -9.91 25.51
CA ARG A 286 0.01 -10.46 24.43
C ARG A 286 0.53 -10.14 23.02
N ASP A 287 1.26 -9.04 22.87
CA ASP A 287 1.86 -8.59 21.61
C ASP A 287 3.20 -9.27 21.30
N GLY A 288 3.67 -10.12 22.22
CA GLY A 288 4.92 -10.85 22.10
C GLY A 288 6.17 -10.06 22.50
N HIS A 289 6.00 -8.96 23.25
CA HIS A 289 7.09 -8.15 23.78
C HIS A 289 7.58 -8.68 25.13
N LEU A 290 8.90 -8.67 25.32
CA LEU A 290 9.52 -9.02 26.61
C LEU A 290 9.52 -7.81 27.55
N ILE A 291 8.83 -7.95 28.67
CA ILE A 291 8.73 -6.94 29.72
C ILE A 291 9.53 -7.41 30.94
N LEU A 292 10.46 -6.58 31.41
CA LEU A 292 11.13 -6.75 32.70
C LEU A 292 10.45 -5.88 33.75
N THR A 293 10.28 -6.42 34.96
CA THR A 293 9.86 -5.69 36.15
C THR A 293 11.01 -5.67 37.15
N PHE A 294 11.41 -4.49 37.60
CA PHE A 294 12.48 -4.32 38.57
C PHE A 294 11.96 -4.39 40.01
N THR A 295 12.86 -4.60 40.97
CA THR A 295 12.58 -4.67 42.41
C THR A 295 12.01 -3.38 42.99
N ASN A 296 12.31 -2.24 42.36
CA ASN A 296 11.73 -0.93 42.67
C ASN A 296 10.34 -0.71 42.05
N GLY A 297 9.77 -1.73 41.39
CA GLY A 297 8.45 -1.68 40.77
C GLY A 297 8.40 -1.11 39.35
N THR A 298 9.50 -0.57 38.82
CA THR A 298 9.51 -0.06 37.44
C THR A 298 9.49 -1.19 36.42
N THR A 299 9.02 -0.91 35.20
CA THR A 299 9.00 -1.87 34.10
C THR A 299 9.78 -1.36 32.89
N LYS A 300 10.30 -2.29 32.08
CA LYS A 300 10.99 -1.98 30.82
C LYS A 300 10.59 -2.96 29.73
N ASP A 301 10.09 -2.42 28.62
CA ASP A 301 9.87 -3.16 27.38
C ASP A 301 11.20 -3.29 26.61
N LEU A 302 11.55 -4.54 26.27
CA LEU A 302 12.75 -4.92 25.52
C LEU A 302 12.45 -5.31 24.07
N GLY A 303 11.21 -5.13 23.62
CA GLY A 303 10.76 -5.38 22.26
C GLY A 303 10.27 -6.81 22.01
N LYS A 304 9.85 -7.04 20.77
CA LYS A 304 9.23 -8.29 20.32
C LYS A 304 10.23 -9.46 20.29
N VAL A 305 9.91 -10.54 21.00
CA VAL A 305 10.76 -11.75 21.13
C VAL A 305 10.10 -13.04 20.60
N VAL A 306 8.85 -12.95 20.12
CA VAL A 306 8.14 -14.05 19.47
C VAL A 306 8.48 -14.08 17.98
N GLY A 307 8.87 -15.25 17.47
CA GLY A 307 9.19 -15.46 16.06
C GLY A 307 7.96 -15.35 15.16
N LYS A 308 8.15 -14.95 13.89
CA LYS A 308 7.11 -15.02 12.86
C LYS A 308 6.89 -16.48 12.45
N ASP A 309 5.68 -16.80 12.00
CA ASP A 309 5.36 -18.10 11.42
C ASP A 309 6.30 -18.45 10.26
N GLY A 310 6.58 -19.74 10.10
CA GLY A 310 7.37 -20.24 8.98
C GLY A 310 6.69 -19.92 7.65
N LYS A 311 7.47 -19.77 6.57
CA LYS A 311 6.89 -19.65 5.23
C LYS A 311 6.17 -20.95 4.85
N ASP A 312 5.07 -20.84 4.13
CA ASP A 312 4.35 -21.97 3.57
C ASP A 312 5.29 -22.90 2.76
N GLY A 313 5.01 -24.21 2.84
CA GLY A 313 5.73 -25.21 2.06
C GLY A 313 5.58 -24.98 0.55
N ARG A 314 6.54 -25.45 -0.25
CA ARG A 314 6.40 -25.44 -1.72
C ARG A 314 5.36 -26.47 -2.14
N ASN A 315 4.55 -26.14 -3.15
CA ASN A 315 3.63 -27.08 -3.78
C ASN A 315 4.38 -28.34 -4.26
N GLY A 316 3.71 -29.50 -4.17
CA GLY A 316 4.22 -30.76 -4.70
C GLY A 316 4.40 -30.73 -6.22
N VAL A 317 5.19 -31.67 -6.75
CA VAL A 317 5.39 -31.82 -8.21
C VAL A 317 4.23 -32.61 -8.79
N ASP A 318 3.75 -32.22 -9.98
CA ASP A 318 2.67 -32.93 -10.67
C ASP A 318 3.02 -34.41 -10.91
N GLY A 319 1.99 -35.28 -10.86
CA GLY A 319 2.12 -36.71 -11.15
C GLY A 319 2.55 -36.96 -12.60
N LYS A 320 3.22 -38.10 -12.86
CA LYS A 320 3.56 -38.51 -14.23
C LYS A 320 2.32 -39.01 -14.96
N ASP A 321 2.21 -38.68 -16.25
CA ASP A 321 1.16 -39.19 -17.13
C ASP A 321 1.11 -40.73 -17.15
N GLY A 322 -0.10 -41.29 -17.29
CA GLY A 322 -0.30 -42.73 -17.43
C GLY A 322 0.23 -43.27 -18.77
N HIS A 323 0.59 -44.56 -18.80
CA HIS A 323 0.98 -45.23 -20.04
C HIS A 323 -0.24 -45.53 -20.92
N ASP A 324 -0.06 -45.45 -22.25
CA ASP A 324 -1.09 -45.80 -23.24
C ASP A 324 -1.58 -47.24 -23.08
N GLY A 325 -2.86 -47.46 -23.43
CA GLY A 325 -3.48 -48.78 -23.44
C GLY A 325 -2.86 -49.72 -24.49
N ARG A 326 -2.89 -51.03 -24.23
CA ARG A 326 -2.42 -52.04 -25.21
C ARG A 326 -3.46 -52.21 -26.33
N ASP A 327 -2.98 -52.33 -27.56
CA ASP A 327 -3.82 -52.62 -28.73
C ASP A 327 -4.66 -53.90 -28.56
N GLY A 328 -5.85 -53.89 -29.16
CA GLY A 328 -6.74 -55.05 -29.19
C GLY A 328 -6.13 -56.23 -29.96
N ARG A 329 -6.43 -57.46 -29.55
CA ARG A 329 -5.95 -58.67 -30.25
C ARG A 329 -6.75 -58.89 -31.53
N ASP A 330 -6.06 -59.21 -32.62
CA ASP A 330 -6.68 -59.59 -33.89
C ASP A 330 -7.59 -60.81 -33.74
N ALA A 331 -8.68 -60.84 -34.51
CA ALA A 331 -9.58 -61.98 -34.57
C ALA A 331 -8.92 -63.18 -35.28
N PRO A 332 -9.16 -64.43 -34.84
CA PRO A 332 -8.65 -65.61 -35.53
C PRO A 332 -9.24 -65.73 -36.94
N ALA A 333 -8.39 -66.03 -37.92
CA ALA A 333 -8.78 -66.18 -39.33
C ALA A 333 -9.88 -67.24 -39.52
N GLY A 334 -10.97 -66.86 -40.20
CA GLY A 334 -12.04 -67.78 -40.57
C GLY A 334 -11.57 -68.80 -41.62
N ARG A 335 -12.03 -70.06 -41.52
CA ARG A 335 -11.76 -71.12 -42.50
C ARG A 335 -12.49 -70.84 -43.83
N ASP A 336 -11.83 -71.14 -44.94
CA ASP A 336 -12.24 -70.80 -46.31
C ASP A 336 -13.62 -71.37 -46.71
N GLY A 337 -14.48 -70.50 -47.27
CA GLY A 337 -15.70 -70.89 -47.98
C GLY A 337 -16.77 -69.80 -48.09
N LYS A 338 -16.88 -69.19 -49.30
CA LYS A 338 -17.85 -68.16 -49.77
C LYS A 338 -17.70 -66.78 -49.12
N ASP A 339 -17.40 -65.77 -49.94
CA ASP A 339 -17.18 -64.34 -49.63
C ASP A 339 -17.89 -63.86 -48.35
N GLY A 340 -17.15 -63.89 -47.24
CA GLY A 340 -17.58 -63.35 -45.97
C GLY A 340 -17.47 -61.83 -45.97
N ARG A 341 -18.48 -61.14 -45.46
CA ARG A 341 -18.46 -59.69 -45.24
C ARG A 341 -17.22 -59.31 -44.43
N ASP A 342 -16.61 -58.17 -44.77
CA ASP A 342 -15.49 -57.60 -44.02
C ASP A 342 -15.74 -57.66 -42.51
N GLY A 343 -14.75 -58.14 -41.75
CA GLY A 343 -14.82 -58.19 -40.31
C GLY A 343 -15.12 -56.81 -39.75
N THR A 344 -16.03 -56.71 -38.78
CA THR A 344 -16.27 -55.44 -38.08
C THR A 344 -14.98 -54.95 -37.43
N ALA A 345 -14.67 -53.66 -37.58
CA ALA A 345 -13.54 -53.04 -36.91
C ALA A 345 -13.51 -53.41 -35.42
N GLY A 346 -12.32 -53.72 -34.90
CA GLY A 346 -12.13 -53.97 -33.48
C GLY A 346 -12.64 -52.77 -32.66
N LYS A 347 -13.22 -53.02 -31.49
CA LYS A 347 -13.62 -51.93 -30.58
C LYS A 347 -12.36 -51.23 -30.08
N ASP A 348 -12.40 -49.90 -30.04
CA ASP A 348 -11.32 -49.08 -29.46
C ASP A 348 -10.98 -49.57 -28.04
N GLY A 349 -9.70 -49.52 -27.70
CA GLY A 349 -9.25 -49.79 -26.34
C GLY A 349 -9.92 -48.82 -25.35
N ALA A 350 -10.20 -49.29 -24.13
CA ALA A 350 -10.68 -48.41 -23.08
C ALA A 350 -9.64 -47.31 -22.79
N PRO A 351 -10.05 -46.06 -22.50
CA PRO A 351 -9.14 -45.00 -22.08
C PRO A 351 -8.24 -45.45 -20.92
N GLY A 352 -6.98 -44.99 -20.93
CA GLY A 352 -6.08 -45.21 -19.80
C GLY A 352 -6.67 -44.69 -18.49
N LYS A 353 -6.34 -45.33 -17.37
CA LYS A 353 -6.74 -44.82 -16.05
C LYS A 353 -5.98 -43.52 -15.77
N GLU A 354 -6.69 -42.54 -15.22
CA GLU A 354 -6.10 -41.28 -14.74
C GLU A 354 -4.95 -41.57 -13.77
N GLY A 355 -3.86 -40.81 -13.88
CA GLY A 355 -2.71 -40.93 -12.97
C GLY A 355 -3.11 -40.64 -11.53
N ALA A 356 -2.41 -41.23 -10.56
CA ALA A 356 -2.63 -40.88 -9.16
C ALA A 356 -2.23 -39.42 -8.91
N ALA A 357 -3.00 -38.72 -8.07
CA ALA A 357 -2.65 -37.37 -7.62
C ALA A 357 -1.23 -37.36 -7.01
N GLY A 358 -0.48 -36.28 -7.26
CA GLY A 358 0.83 -36.07 -6.63
C GLY A 358 0.71 -36.02 -5.10
N ALA A 359 1.75 -36.45 -4.40
CA ALA A 359 1.79 -36.34 -2.94
C ALA A 359 1.91 -34.88 -2.52
N ASP A 360 1.24 -34.51 -1.43
CA ASP A 360 1.35 -33.18 -0.83
C ASP A 360 2.82 -32.83 -0.52
N GLY A 361 3.18 -31.56 -0.71
CA GLY A 361 4.48 -31.05 -0.31
C GLY A 361 4.67 -31.10 1.21
N ASN A 362 5.92 -31.26 1.67
CA ASN A 362 6.21 -31.17 3.10
C ASN A 362 5.99 -29.74 3.62
N ASN A 363 5.38 -29.62 4.80
CA ASN A 363 5.26 -28.34 5.49
C ASN A 363 6.64 -27.69 5.69
N GLY A 364 6.68 -26.35 5.64
CA GLY A 364 7.85 -25.58 6.09
C GLY A 364 8.16 -25.87 7.56
N LYS A 365 9.42 -25.66 7.99
CA LYS A 365 9.78 -25.77 9.41
C LYS A 365 9.22 -24.55 10.15
N ASP A 366 8.63 -24.78 11.31
CA ASP A 366 8.16 -23.71 12.20
C ASP A 366 9.31 -22.77 12.60
N GLY A 367 8.99 -21.48 12.76
CA GLY A 367 9.91 -20.51 13.32
C GLY A 367 10.21 -20.80 14.79
N ARG A 368 11.49 -20.70 15.20
CA ARG A 368 11.91 -20.85 16.59
C ARG A 368 11.96 -19.47 17.26
N GLY A 369 11.07 -19.23 18.23
CA GLY A 369 10.98 -18.00 19.03
C GLY A 369 11.01 -18.29 20.54
N ILE A 370 10.79 -17.26 21.36
CA ILE A 370 10.65 -17.43 22.82
C ILE A 370 9.17 -17.63 23.17
N ALA A 371 8.84 -18.73 23.86
CA ALA A 371 7.50 -19.02 24.37
C ALA A 371 7.26 -18.43 25.76
N SER A 372 8.26 -18.49 26.64
CA SER A 372 8.17 -17.85 27.95
C SER A 372 9.53 -17.51 28.52
N VAL A 373 9.57 -16.48 29.35
CA VAL A 373 10.70 -16.12 30.20
C VAL A 373 10.16 -16.04 31.62
N LYS A 374 10.84 -16.66 32.59
CA LYS A 374 10.46 -16.63 34.01
C LYS A 374 11.71 -16.53 34.87
N VAL A 375 11.55 -15.99 36.08
CA VAL A 375 12.56 -16.08 37.13
C VAL A 375 12.18 -17.26 38.03
N ASP A 376 13.11 -18.19 38.25
CA ASP A 376 12.89 -19.31 39.16
C ASP A 376 13.09 -18.90 40.63
N LYS A 377 12.87 -19.86 41.55
CA LYS A 377 12.95 -19.61 43.00
C LYS A 377 14.37 -19.24 43.47
N ASP A 378 15.37 -19.55 42.66
CA ASP A 378 16.79 -19.28 42.92
C ASP A 378 17.25 -17.97 42.24
N GLY A 379 16.32 -17.22 41.62
CA GLY A 379 16.63 -15.96 40.95
C GLY A 379 17.25 -16.13 39.57
N LYS A 380 17.20 -17.32 38.97
CA LYS A 380 17.76 -17.58 37.64
C LYS A 380 16.72 -17.33 36.56
N LEU A 381 17.18 -16.81 35.42
CA LEU A 381 16.34 -16.61 34.26
C LEU A 381 16.16 -17.94 33.53
N VAL A 382 14.93 -18.41 33.46
CA VAL A 382 14.53 -19.62 32.73
C VAL A 382 13.80 -19.18 31.46
N VAL A 383 14.36 -19.56 30.31
CA VAL A 383 13.79 -19.25 29.00
C VAL A 383 13.28 -20.53 28.35
N THR A 384 12.03 -20.53 27.92
CA THR A 384 11.42 -21.62 27.15
C THR A 384 11.17 -21.15 25.72
N LEU A 385 11.61 -21.93 24.75
CA LEU A 385 11.43 -21.67 23.33
C LEU A 385 10.08 -22.20 22.83
N THR A 386 9.63 -21.73 21.66
CA THR A 386 8.37 -22.15 21.02
C THR A 386 8.31 -23.63 20.65
N ASP A 387 9.45 -24.31 20.53
CA ASP A 387 9.53 -25.76 20.32
C ASP A 387 9.52 -26.57 21.64
N GLY A 388 9.28 -25.90 22.77
CA GLY A 388 9.23 -26.52 24.10
C GLY A 388 10.61 -26.68 24.75
N THR A 389 11.70 -26.35 24.06
CA THR A 389 13.06 -26.42 24.62
C THR A 389 13.21 -25.42 25.75
N VAL A 390 13.58 -25.89 26.94
CA VAL A 390 13.97 -25.03 28.07
C VAL A 390 15.48 -24.83 28.02
N LEU A 391 15.92 -23.58 27.87
CA LEU A 391 17.33 -23.23 27.86
C LEU A 391 17.92 -23.35 29.27
N PRO A 392 19.22 -23.62 29.40
CA PRO A 392 19.90 -23.69 30.70
C PRO A 392 19.60 -22.42 31.53
N PRO A 393 19.15 -22.54 32.79
CA PRO A 393 18.87 -21.38 33.63
C PRO A 393 20.12 -20.51 33.74
N VAL A 394 19.98 -19.23 33.41
CA VAL A 394 21.10 -18.29 33.47
C VAL A 394 21.07 -17.59 34.82
N GLU A 395 22.18 -17.66 35.53
CA GLU A 395 22.37 -16.83 36.71
C GLU A 395 22.37 -15.37 36.28
N MET A 396 21.35 -14.64 36.70
CA MET A 396 21.41 -13.19 36.64
C MET A 396 22.52 -12.77 37.60
N PRO A 397 23.42 -11.84 37.22
CA PRO A 397 24.45 -11.37 38.14
C PRO A 397 23.76 -10.92 39.43
N SER A 398 24.07 -11.57 40.54
CA SER A 398 23.66 -11.11 41.85
C SER A 398 24.34 -9.76 42.06
N VAL A 399 23.57 -8.68 42.07
CA VAL A 399 24.09 -7.33 42.32
C VAL A 399 24.41 -7.21 43.81
N GLN A 400 25.46 -7.90 44.25
CA GLN A 400 26.19 -7.53 45.46
C GLN A 400 27.24 -6.44 45.17
N GLN A 401 27.39 -6.01 43.91
CA GLN A 401 28.09 -4.76 43.59
C GLN A 401 27.10 -3.60 43.54
N GLN A 402 26.95 -2.92 44.67
CA GLN A 402 26.30 -1.61 44.77
C GLN A 402 26.77 -0.70 43.63
N GLY A 403 25.83 -0.15 42.85
CA GLY A 403 26.08 0.96 41.93
C GLY A 403 25.98 0.67 40.43
N MET A 404 25.57 -0.53 40.00
CA MET A 404 25.31 -0.77 38.58
C MET A 404 24.00 -0.09 38.14
N ALA A 405 24.07 0.75 37.10
CA ALA A 405 22.89 1.41 36.55
C ALA A 405 21.91 0.37 35.95
N PRO A 406 20.59 0.58 36.05
CA PRO A 406 19.58 -0.32 35.47
C PRO A 406 19.80 -0.64 33.98
N GLU A 407 20.39 0.29 33.24
CA GLU A 407 20.74 0.14 31.81
C GLU A 407 21.80 -0.95 31.56
N SER A 408 22.77 -1.09 32.47
CA SER A 408 23.80 -2.13 32.39
C SER A 408 23.21 -3.52 32.65
N ILE A 409 22.21 -3.63 33.52
CA ILE A 409 21.48 -4.89 33.77
C ILE A 409 20.69 -5.30 32.53
N VAL A 410 20.00 -4.35 31.89
CA VAL A 410 19.26 -4.59 30.64
C VAL A 410 20.18 -5.05 29.51
N ALA A 411 21.35 -4.42 29.36
CA ALA A 411 22.33 -4.79 28.34
C ALA A 411 22.87 -6.22 28.54
N ILE A 412 23.12 -6.63 29.79
CA ILE A 412 23.55 -8.00 30.13
C ILE A 412 22.45 -9.01 29.77
N VAL A 413 21.20 -8.75 30.15
CA VAL A 413 20.06 -9.64 29.84
C VAL A 413 19.86 -9.80 28.33
N LEU A 414 19.89 -8.70 27.58
CA LEU A 414 19.79 -8.74 26.11
C LEU A 414 20.96 -9.50 25.48
N GLY A 415 22.19 -9.32 25.97
CA GLY A 415 23.38 -10.03 25.50
C GLY A 415 23.31 -11.54 25.73
N VAL A 416 22.83 -11.97 26.89
CA VAL A 416 22.61 -13.38 27.22
C VAL A 416 21.55 -14.00 26.29
N ILE A 417 20.40 -13.33 26.12
CA ILE A 417 19.31 -13.81 25.26
C ILE A 417 19.78 -13.89 23.79
N ALA A 418 20.53 -12.90 23.31
CA ALA A 418 21.09 -12.89 21.95
C ALA A 418 22.08 -14.04 21.71
N THR A 419 22.89 -14.39 22.72
CA THR A 419 23.88 -15.48 22.65
C THR A 419 23.19 -16.85 22.61
N LEU A 420 22.11 -17.02 23.38
CA LEU A 420 21.35 -18.27 23.43
C LEU A 420 20.53 -18.54 22.14
N LEU A 421 20.09 -17.49 21.46
CA LEU A 421 19.27 -17.60 20.24
C LEU A 421 20.06 -17.79 18.94
N GLY A 422 21.40 -17.75 18.98
CA GLY A 422 22.22 -18.08 17.81
C GLY A 422 22.02 -17.13 16.62
N GLY A 423 21.96 -15.81 16.86
CA GLY A 423 22.05 -14.81 15.80
C GLY A 423 20.71 -14.27 15.27
N PHE A 424 19.83 -13.76 16.14
CA PHE A 424 18.80 -12.81 15.70
C PHE A 424 19.43 -11.43 15.50
N ALA A 425 19.42 -10.94 14.26
CA ALA A 425 19.93 -9.60 13.90
C ALA A 425 19.19 -8.47 14.64
N ALA A 426 17.92 -8.67 15.00
CA ALA A 426 17.10 -7.66 15.67
C ALA A 426 17.53 -7.35 17.12
N LEU A 427 18.01 -8.35 17.87
CA LEU A 427 18.49 -8.12 19.25
C LEU A 427 19.86 -7.43 19.29
N HIS A 428 20.72 -7.66 18.29
CA HIS A 428 21.99 -6.95 18.17
C HIS A 428 21.77 -5.45 17.94
N THR A 429 20.74 -5.07 17.16
CA THR A 429 20.39 -3.66 16.93
C THR A 429 19.85 -2.99 18.19
N LEU A 430 19.09 -3.71 19.02
CA LEU A 430 18.58 -3.20 20.29
C LEU A 430 19.67 -3.07 21.36
N ALA A 431 20.57 -4.05 21.47
CA ALA A 431 21.72 -3.96 22.36
C ALA A 431 22.63 -2.77 21.99
N ALA A 432 22.82 -2.51 20.69
CA ALA A 432 23.61 -1.38 20.20
C ALA A 432 22.96 0.00 20.41
N SER A 433 21.63 0.10 20.53
CA SER A 433 20.96 1.39 20.80
C SER A 433 20.88 1.75 22.29
N ILE A 434 21.06 0.76 23.17
CA ILE A 434 21.02 0.93 24.63
C ILE A 434 22.42 1.11 25.22
N LEU A 435 23.48 0.91 24.44
CA LEU A 435 24.85 1.28 24.79
C LEU A 435 25.07 2.78 24.49
N PRO A 436 25.07 3.70 25.48
CA PRO A 436 25.75 4.96 25.28
C PRO A 436 27.24 4.62 25.08
N LYS A 437 27.87 5.25 24.09
CA LYS A 437 29.33 5.17 23.90
C LYS A 437 30.02 5.41 25.25
N ILE A 438 30.76 4.41 25.72
CA ILE A 438 31.78 4.59 26.75
C ILE A 438 32.76 5.67 26.27
#